data_AF-A0A2V7D7J2-F1
#
_entry.id   AF-A0A2V7D7J2-F1
#
_cell.length_a   1.000
_cell.length_b   1.000
_cell.length_c   1.000
_cell.angle_alpha   90.00
_cell.angle_beta   90.00
_cell.angle_gamma   90.00
#
_symmetry.space_group_name_H-M   'P 1'
#
loop_
_entity.id
_entity.type
_entity.pdbx_description
1 polymer ?
#
loop_
_entity_poly.entity_id
_entity_poly.type
_entity_poly.pdbx_seq_one_letter_code
_entity_poly.pdbx_strand_id
1 'polypeptide(L)'
;MPTFRSDVVGSLLRPDSLKEARAALEAGRMTPAAFKQAEDRAVDEAIALQENAGLSVVTDGELRRYAFFGHLVEALEGFDKFGGWAIPFHNEQGEQIVFKRPVVVEKLRWRHSMCAEEWVYLRARTKKAGKVTLISAQQAAAYYDPDKSKAAYPTRDAYLADVVDLTRREVEELIRLGCSYIQIDAPQYAALLDPEMREGYKKRGSDPDRMIDTTIEMDNAVIGKHPGVTFGLHICRGNNQSMFYASGGYEPIAERVFRRARFQRFLLEYDDERSGTFEPLRVVPDDRV
;
A
#
# COMPACT_ATOMS: atom_id res chain seq x y z
N MET A 1 17.28 -9.11 -14.67
CA MET A 1 16.46 -7.96 -14.21
C MET A 1 17.39 -6.81 -13.85
N PRO A 2 16.92 -5.55 -13.89
CA PRO A 2 17.73 -4.43 -13.43
C PRO A 2 18.10 -4.61 -11.95
N THR A 3 19.38 -4.44 -11.61
CA THR A 3 19.84 -4.40 -10.22
C THR A 3 19.72 -2.95 -9.74
N PHE A 4 18.89 -2.71 -8.75
CA PHE A 4 18.76 -1.40 -8.10
C PHE A 4 19.35 -1.52 -6.70
N ARG A 5 20.31 -0.64 -6.37
CA ARG A 5 21.05 -0.68 -5.09
C ARG A 5 20.45 0.22 -4.02
N SER A 6 19.66 1.20 -4.40
CA SER A 6 19.04 2.18 -3.50
C SER A 6 17.66 2.56 -4.00
N ASP A 7 16.67 2.43 -3.11
CA ASP A 7 15.26 2.72 -3.34
C ASP A 7 14.63 3.19 -2.01
N VAL A 8 13.61 4.04 -2.07
CA VAL A 8 12.73 4.33 -0.92
C VAL A 8 11.59 3.32 -0.89
N VAL A 9 10.88 3.17 0.22
CA VAL A 9 9.69 2.31 0.23
C VAL A 9 8.59 2.86 -0.71
N GLY A 10 8.25 4.14 -0.60
CA GLY A 10 7.11 4.70 -1.32
C GLY A 10 6.89 6.16 -0.96
N SER A 11 6.04 6.39 0.03
CA SER A 11 5.68 7.72 0.52
C SER A 11 6.86 8.54 1.06
N LEU A 12 6.77 9.86 0.90
CA LEU A 12 7.64 10.85 1.54
C LEU A 12 6.79 11.80 2.40
N LEU A 13 7.46 12.53 3.29
CA LEU A 13 6.79 13.53 4.12
C LEU A 13 6.21 14.63 3.24
N ARG A 14 4.90 14.90 3.43
CA ARG A 14 4.23 16.01 2.75
C ARG A 14 4.82 17.33 3.28
N PRO A 15 5.30 18.23 2.40
CA PRO A 15 5.77 19.54 2.84
C PRO A 15 4.61 20.35 3.41
N ASP A 16 4.93 21.30 4.30
CA ASP A 16 3.89 22.13 4.95
C ASP A 16 3.09 22.94 3.93
N SER A 17 3.73 23.40 2.86
CA SER A 17 3.09 24.08 1.72
C SER A 17 1.94 23.25 1.10
N LEU A 18 2.11 21.93 1.00
CA LEU A 18 1.08 21.04 0.47
C LEU A 18 -0.05 20.80 1.47
N LYS A 19 0.27 20.71 2.77
CA LYS A 19 -0.74 20.60 3.84
C LYS A 19 -1.61 21.86 3.90
N GLU A 20 -0.99 23.03 3.83
CA GLU A 20 -1.67 24.33 3.79
C GLU A 20 -2.54 24.46 2.54
N ALA A 21 -2.04 24.04 1.38
CA ALA A 21 -2.82 24.04 0.14
C ALA A 21 -4.06 23.15 0.24
N ARG A 22 -3.94 21.97 0.86
CA ARG A 22 -5.07 21.06 1.10
C ARG A 22 -6.11 21.68 2.03
N ALA A 23 -5.67 22.25 3.15
CA ALA A 23 -6.55 22.96 4.08
C ALA A 23 -7.22 24.19 3.43
N ALA A 24 -6.53 24.89 2.52
CA ALA A 24 -7.10 26.00 1.77
C ALA A 24 -8.15 25.54 0.75
N LEU A 25 -7.93 24.41 0.06
CA LEU A 25 -8.92 23.81 -0.84
C LEU A 25 -10.18 23.39 -0.08
N GLU A 26 -10.02 22.67 1.04
CA GLU A 26 -11.12 22.21 1.90
C GLU A 26 -11.92 23.39 2.48
N ALA A 27 -11.25 24.51 2.79
CA ALA A 27 -11.88 25.75 3.24
C ALA A 27 -12.47 26.62 2.10
N GLY A 28 -12.41 26.19 0.84
CA GLY A 28 -12.89 26.95 -0.32
C GLY A 28 -12.06 28.20 -0.65
N ARG A 29 -10.85 28.32 -0.09
CA ARG A 29 -9.92 29.46 -0.30
C ARG A 29 -8.94 29.23 -1.46
N MET A 30 -8.91 28.04 -2.04
CA MET A 30 -8.07 27.67 -3.17
C MET A 30 -8.90 26.92 -4.22
N THR A 31 -8.65 27.17 -5.50
CA THR A 31 -9.32 26.43 -6.57
C THR A 31 -8.71 25.04 -6.76
N PRO A 32 -9.46 24.04 -7.27
CA PRO A 32 -8.90 22.73 -7.59
C PRO A 32 -7.68 22.79 -8.53
N ALA A 33 -7.69 23.71 -9.50
CA ALA A 33 -6.56 23.91 -10.41
C ALA A 33 -5.32 24.44 -9.70
N ALA A 34 -5.47 25.39 -8.77
CA ALA A 34 -4.35 25.90 -7.97
C ALA A 34 -3.83 24.84 -7.00
N PHE A 35 -4.70 24.02 -6.43
CA PHE A 35 -4.31 22.89 -5.58
C PHE A 35 -3.52 21.84 -6.37
N LYS A 36 -3.98 21.49 -7.57
CA LYS A 36 -3.27 20.59 -8.48
C LYS A 36 -1.85 21.06 -8.78
N GLN A 37 -1.65 22.36 -8.99
CA GLN A 37 -0.31 22.94 -9.17
C GLN A 37 0.55 22.84 -7.90
N ALA A 38 -0.05 22.93 -6.71
CA ALA A 38 0.67 22.73 -5.45
C ALA A 38 1.12 21.27 -5.29
N GLU A 39 0.28 20.30 -5.65
CA GLU A 39 0.66 18.89 -5.69
C GLU A 39 1.80 18.63 -6.70
N ASP A 40 1.68 19.17 -7.92
CA ASP A 40 2.69 19.03 -8.97
C ASP A 40 4.07 19.54 -8.49
N ARG A 41 4.11 20.72 -7.85
CA ARG A 41 5.34 21.26 -7.26
C ARG A 41 5.93 20.36 -6.18
N ALA A 42 5.08 19.86 -5.27
CA ALA A 42 5.54 18.98 -4.19
C ALA A 42 6.13 17.66 -4.75
N VAL A 43 5.52 17.10 -5.80
CA VAL A 43 6.07 15.93 -6.50
C VAL A 43 7.40 16.24 -7.18
N ASP A 44 7.52 17.40 -7.82
CA ASP A 44 8.80 17.82 -8.44
C ASP A 44 9.91 17.94 -7.40
N GLU A 45 9.61 18.53 -6.23
CA GLU A 45 10.54 18.64 -5.10
C GLU A 45 10.94 17.26 -4.54
N ALA A 46 9.98 16.35 -4.42
CA ALA A 46 10.23 14.97 -3.98
C ALA A 46 11.12 14.19 -4.96
N ILE A 47 10.90 14.33 -6.26
CA ILE A 47 11.73 13.71 -7.29
C ILE A 47 13.15 14.29 -7.20
N ALA A 48 13.29 15.62 -7.18
CA ALA A 48 14.58 16.28 -7.08
C ALA A 48 15.34 15.87 -5.81
N LEU A 49 14.66 15.77 -4.66
CA LEU A 49 15.26 15.31 -3.40
C LEU A 49 15.87 13.90 -3.54
N GLN A 50 15.11 12.95 -4.07
CA GLN A 50 15.55 11.58 -4.27
C GLN A 50 16.69 11.49 -5.29
N GLU A 51 16.62 12.28 -6.37
CA GLU A 51 17.66 12.32 -7.38
C GLU A 51 18.98 12.86 -6.85
N ASN A 52 18.92 13.98 -6.11
CA ASN A 52 20.06 14.62 -5.45
C ASN A 52 20.67 13.75 -4.35
N ALA A 53 19.85 12.94 -3.66
CA ALA A 53 20.30 11.94 -2.70
C ALA A 53 20.99 10.72 -3.36
N GLY A 54 21.02 10.65 -4.70
CA GLY A 54 21.69 9.56 -5.43
C GLY A 54 20.90 8.26 -5.49
N LEU A 55 19.58 8.28 -5.24
CA LEU A 55 18.76 7.07 -5.31
C LEU A 55 18.70 6.52 -6.74
N SER A 56 18.68 5.20 -6.89
CA SER A 56 18.62 4.52 -8.20
C SER A 56 17.20 4.43 -8.73
N VAL A 57 16.23 4.36 -7.81
CA VAL A 57 14.79 4.30 -8.05
C VAL A 57 14.15 5.49 -7.35
N VAL A 58 13.16 6.09 -8.00
CA VAL A 58 12.42 7.24 -7.48
C VAL A 58 10.93 6.96 -7.46
N THR A 59 10.22 7.54 -6.51
CA THR A 59 8.75 7.55 -6.44
C THR A 59 8.24 8.99 -6.56
N ASP A 60 6.93 9.18 -6.71
CA ASP A 60 6.31 10.50 -6.61
C ASP A 60 6.11 10.96 -5.14
N GLY A 61 6.56 10.14 -4.18
CA GLY A 61 6.39 10.35 -2.75
C GLY A 61 4.96 10.16 -2.23
N GLU A 62 4.03 9.62 -3.04
CA GLU A 62 2.62 9.43 -2.71
C GLU A 62 1.92 10.74 -2.25
N LEU A 63 2.44 11.88 -2.72
CA LEU A 63 2.09 13.19 -2.16
C LEU A 63 0.64 13.60 -2.45
N ARG A 64 0.08 13.09 -3.55
CA ARG A 64 -1.32 13.34 -3.97
C ARG A 64 -2.33 12.57 -3.14
N ARG A 65 -1.92 11.42 -2.60
CA ARG A 65 -2.82 10.54 -1.85
C ARG A 65 -3.19 11.20 -0.52
N TYR A 66 -4.43 11.04 -0.07
CA TYR A 66 -4.81 11.45 1.29
C TYR A 66 -4.34 10.45 2.36
N ALA A 67 -4.18 9.18 1.99
CA ALA A 67 -3.65 8.09 2.79
C ALA A 67 -3.03 7.05 1.84
N PHE A 68 -2.17 6.16 2.33
CA PHE A 68 -1.48 5.15 1.49
C PHE A 68 -2.45 4.27 0.69
N PHE A 69 -3.62 3.93 1.26
CA PHE A 69 -4.69 3.18 0.59
C PHE A 69 -5.62 4.04 -0.29
N GLY A 70 -5.40 5.35 -0.36
CA GLY A 70 -6.34 6.29 -0.96
C GLY A 70 -6.58 6.07 -2.45
N HIS A 71 -5.56 5.62 -3.17
CA HIS A 71 -5.63 5.31 -4.60
C HIS A 71 -6.68 4.22 -4.91
N LEU A 72 -6.89 3.24 -4.01
CA LEU A 72 -7.92 2.22 -4.18
C LEU A 72 -9.33 2.81 -4.01
N VAL A 73 -9.52 3.62 -2.97
CA VAL A 73 -10.84 4.14 -2.58
C VAL A 73 -11.33 5.20 -3.55
N GLU A 74 -10.44 6.04 -4.08
CA GLU A 74 -10.82 7.15 -4.96
C GLU A 74 -11.06 6.69 -6.41
N ALA A 75 -10.35 5.65 -6.84
CA ALA A 75 -10.43 5.08 -8.18
C ALA A 75 -11.65 4.19 -8.41
N LEU A 76 -12.35 3.80 -7.34
CA LEU A 76 -13.48 2.88 -7.40
C LEU A 76 -14.75 3.55 -6.88
N GLU A 77 -15.86 3.37 -7.60
CA GLU A 77 -17.18 3.61 -7.05
C GLU A 77 -17.56 2.51 -6.06
N GLY A 78 -18.50 2.80 -5.16
CA GLY A 78 -19.09 1.84 -4.23
C GLY A 78 -18.52 1.84 -2.82
N PHE A 79 -17.47 2.63 -2.56
CA PHE A 79 -17.05 2.95 -1.20
C PHE A 79 -17.78 4.18 -0.65
N ASP A 80 -18.27 4.07 0.59
CA ASP A 80 -18.45 5.23 1.45
C ASP A 80 -17.12 5.50 2.18
N LYS A 81 -16.47 6.62 1.83
CA LYS A 81 -15.15 7.00 2.36
C LYS A 81 -15.14 7.22 3.88
N PHE A 82 -16.28 7.54 4.48
CA PHE A 82 -16.40 7.91 5.89
C PHE A 82 -17.39 7.05 6.68
N GLY A 83 -18.08 6.11 6.02
CA GLY A 83 -19.12 5.29 6.61
C GLY A 83 -18.63 4.09 7.42
N GLY A 84 -17.33 3.79 7.40
CA GLY A 84 -16.77 2.66 8.13
C GLY A 84 -16.67 2.87 9.63
N TRP A 85 -16.19 1.84 10.32
CA TRP A 85 -15.92 1.91 11.75
C TRP A 85 -14.76 2.88 12.02
N ALA A 86 -14.87 3.58 13.14
CA ALA A 86 -13.92 4.57 13.60
C ALA A 86 -12.90 3.92 14.54
N ILE A 87 -11.61 4.13 14.29
CA ILE A 87 -10.58 3.79 15.26
C ILE A 87 -10.19 5.07 16.00
N PRO A 88 -10.40 5.15 17.32
CA PRO A 88 -9.87 6.24 18.12
C PRO A 88 -8.35 6.09 18.23
N PHE A 89 -7.62 7.09 17.77
CA PHE A 89 -6.18 7.23 18.02
C PHE A 89 -5.98 8.27 19.10
N HIS A 90 -5.05 8.00 20.00
CA HIS A 90 -4.63 8.96 21.03
C HIS A 90 -3.24 9.46 20.68
N ASN A 91 -3.03 10.78 20.65
CA ASN A 91 -1.69 11.34 20.62
C ASN A 91 -1.06 11.31 22.03
N GLU A 92 0.23 11.66 22.11
CA GLU A 92 0.95 11.75 23.40
C GLU A 92 0.32 12.75 24.38
N GLN A 93 -0.49 13.69 23.89
CA GLN A 93 -1.24 14.65 24.71
C GLN A 93 -2.64 14.15 25.14
N GLY A 94 -3.04 12.93 24.74
CA GLY A 94 -4.33 12.33 25.10
C GLY A 94 -5.52 12.78 24.24
N GLU A 95 -5.31 13.59 23.20
CA GLU A 95 -6.37 13.99 22.27
C GLU A 95 -6.78 12.82 21.38
N GLN A 96 -8.10 12.66 21.19
CA GLN A 96 -8.67 11.59 20.38
C GLN A 96 -8.86 12.05 18.92
N ILE A 97 -8.08 11.48 18.00
CA ILE A 97 -8.30 11.62 16.57
C ILE A 97 -9.10 10.40 16.11
N VAL A 98 -10.30 10.65 15.55
CA VAL A 98 -11.13 9.59 14.99
C VAL A 98 -10.84 9.44 13.51
N PHE A 99 -10.10 8.40 13.14
CA PHE A 99 -9.93 8.04 11.74
C PHE A 99 -11.12 7.20 11.28
N LYS A 100 -11.97 7.81 10.45
CA LYS A 100 -13.05 7.09 9.77
C LYS A 100 -12.46 6.27 8.62
N ARG A 101 -12.71 4.97 8.64
CA ARG A 101 -12.30 4.06 7.57
C ARG A 101 -13.33 4.08 6.44
N PRO A 102 -12.91 3.80 5.20
CA PRO A 102 -13.84 3.54 4.12
C PRO A 102 -14.58 2.21 4.35
N VAL A 103 -15.78 2.09 3.81
CA VAL A 103 -16.57 0.84 3.79
C VAL A 103 -17.22 0.65 2.44
N VAL A 104 -17.21 -0.58 1.92
CA VAL A 104 -17.92 -0.91 0.68
C VAL A 104 -19.42 -1.03 0.94
N VAL A 105 -20.23 -0.30 0.21
CA VAL A 105 -21.70 -0.22 0.37
C VAL A 105 -22.45 -0.49 -0.93
N GLU A 106 -21.77 -0.40 -2.08
CA GLU A 106 -22.29 -0.80 -3.39
C GLU A 106 -21.27 -1.68 -4.13
N LYS A 107 -21.71 -2.35 -5.20
CA LYS A 107 -20.84 -3.16 -6.06
C LYS A 107 -19.73 -2.26 -6.63
N LEU A 108 -18.48 -2.66 -6.49
CA LEU A 108 -17.33 -1.89 -6.95
C LEU A 108 -17.37 -1.73 -8.48
N ARG A 109 -17.15 -0.51 -8.93
CA ARG A 109 -16.99 -0.20 -10.35
C ARG A 109 -15.78 0.68 -10.57
N TRP A 110 -15.04 0.39 -11.63
CA TRP A 110 -13.88 1.17 -12.04
C TRP A 110 -14.29 2.58 -12.46
N ARG A 111 -13.81 3.60 -11.76
CA ARG A 111 -14.05 5.01 -12.09
C ARG A 111 -12.93 5.57 -12.95
N HIS A 112 -11.69 5.38 -12.50
CA HIS A 112 -10.47 5.76 -13.20
C HIS A 112 -9.31 4.88 -12.73
N SER A 113 -8.14 5.00 -13.33
CA SER A 113 -6.94 4.30 -12.87
C SER A 113 -6.51 4.79 -11.48
N MET A 114 -5.99 3.86 -10.67
CA MET A 114 -5.55 4.14 -9.30
C MET A 114 -4.30 5.02 -9.29
N CYS A 115 -3.34 4.76 -10.18
CA CYS A 115 -2.01 5.33 -10.14
C CYS A 115 -1.48 5.77 -11.51
N ALA A 116 -2.28 5.71 -12.60
CA ALA A 116 -1.82 6.17 -13.91
C ALA A 116 -1.36 7.63 -13.92
N GLU A 117 -2.05 8.52 -13.19
CA GLU A 117 -1.64 9.93 -13.11
C GLU A 117 -0.27 10.08 -12.43
N GLU A 118 -0.11 9.43 -11.26
CA GLU A 118 1.13 9.41 -10.49
C GLU A 118 2.28 8.87 -11.36
N TRP A 119 2.07 7.75 -12.03
CA TRP A 119 3.06 7.13 -12.91
C TRP A 119 3.42 8.00 -14.12
N VAL A 120 2.42 8.47 -14.87
CA VAL A 120 2.68 9.23 -16.10
C VAL A 120 3.39 10.55 -15.77
N TYR A 121 3.04 11.19 -14.66
CA TYR A 121 3.72 12.37 -14.17
C TYR A 121 5.17 12.06 -13.81
N LEU A 122 5.41 11.06 -12.94
CA LEU A 122 6.75 10.64 -12.52
C LEU A 122 7.65 10.32 -13.72
N ARG A 123 7.16 9.47 -14.64
CA ARG A 123 7.89 9.06 -15.85
C ARG A 123 8.27 10.24 -16.74
N ALA A 124 7.46 11.30 -16.76
CA ALA A 124 7.75 12.50 -17.55
C ALA A 124 8.83 13.41 -16.91
N ARG A 125 9.10 13.28 -15.60
CA ARG A 125 9.98 14.18 -14.85
C ARG A 125 11.37 13.62 -14.55
N THR A 126 11.58 12.32 -14.67
CA THR A 126 12.87 11.68 -14.36
C THR A 126 13.35 10.76 -15.50
N LYS A 127 14.67 10.54 -15.55
CA LYS A 127 15.30 9.48 -16.36
C LYS A 127 15.68 8.25 -15.54
N LYS A 128 15.58 8.32 -14.21
CA LYS A 128 15.81 7.19 -13.32
C LYS A 128 14.64 6.19 -13.42
N ALA A 129 14.83 4.99 -12.88
CA ALA A 129 13.74 4.04 -12.76
C ALA A 129 12.67 4.61 -11.82
N GLY A 130 11.44 4.71 -12.28
CA GLY A 130 10.31 5.09 -11.42
C GLY A 130 9.62 3.86 -10.84
N LYS A 131 9.14 3.97 -9.60
CA LYS A 131 8.36 2.93 -8.93
C LYS A 131 6.99 3.46 -8.50
N VAL A 132 5.97 2.63 -8.67
CA VAL A 132 4.59 2.88 -8.23
C VAL A 132 4.23 1.92 -7.11
N THR A 133 3.60 2.41 -6.05
CA THR A 133 3.08 1.58 -4.95
C THR A 133 1.58 1.37 -5.09
N LEU A 134 1.10 0.16 -4.84
CA LEU A 134 -0.31 -0.19 -4.72
C LEU A 134 -0.54 -0.86 -3.38
N ILE A 135 -1.74 -0.71 -2.82
CA ILE A 135 -2.12 -1.41 -1.61
C ILE A 135 -2.45 -2.87 -1.92
N SER A 136 -2.03 -3.81 -1.07
CA SER A 136 -2.42 -5.21 -1.22
C SER A 136 -3.95 -5.36 -1.16
N ALA A 137 -4.50 -6.18 -2.04
CA ALA A 137 -5.93 -6.48 -2.08
C ALA A 137 -6.45 -7.00 -0.73
N GLN A 138 -5.61 -7.71 0.04
CA GLN A 138 -6.03 -8.22 1.35
C GLN A 138 -6.21 -7.12 2.41
N GLN A 139 -5.51 -5.98 2.28
CA GLN A 139 -5.77 -4.84 3.16
C GLN A 139 -7.21 -4.33 3.01
N ALA A 140 -7.80 -4.48 1.82
CA ALA A 140 -9.18 -4.08 1.55
C ALA A 140 -10.19 -4.87 2.40
N ALA A 141 -9.82 -6.03 2.95
CA ALA A 141 -10.64 -6.78 3.89
C ALA A 141 -11.07 -5.94 5.12
N ALA A 142 -10.28 -4.91 5.47
CA ALA A 142 -10.60 -3.97 6.55
C ALA A 142 -11.75 -3.00 6.22
N TYR A 143 -12.17 -2.93 4.95
CA TYR A 143 -13.22 -2.05 4.43
C TYR A 143 -14.53 -2.78 4.13
N TYR A 144 -14.62 -4.05 4.54
CA TYR A 144 -15.86 -4.83 4.50
C TYR A 144 -16.50 -4.87 5.88
N ASP A 145 -17.78 -4.53 5.94
CA ASP A 145 -18.62 -4.61 7.14
C ASP A 145 -19.83 -5.51 6.84
N PRO A 146 -20.04 -6.63 7.55
CA PRO A 146 -21.11 -7.56 7.21
C PRO A 146 -22.51 -6.93 7.16
N ASP A 147 -22.80 -5.90 7.95
CA ASP A 147 -24.11 -5.28 7.97
C ASP A 147 -24.29 -4.24 6.86
N LYS A 148 -23.25 -3.46 6.59
CA LYS A 148 -23.29 -2.40 5.57
C LYS A 148 -23.00 -2.92 4.16
N SER A 149 -22.16 -3.95 4.04
CA SER A 149 -21.66 -4.46 2.78
C SER A 149 -22.50 -5.61 2.20
N LYS A 150 -23.31 -6.32 3.00
CA LYS A 150 -24.03 -7.53 2.55
C LYS A 150 -24.94 -7.33 1.34
N ALA A 151 -25.52 -6.14 1.18
CA ALA A 151 -26.38 -5.81 0.05
C ALA A 151 -25.58 -5.72 -1.28
N ALA A 152 -24.35 -5.23 -1.22
CA ALA A 152 -23.44 -5.14 -2.35
C ALA A 152 -22.70 -6.45 -2.61
N TYR A 153 -22.24 -7.10 -1.53
CA TYR A 153 -21.44 -8.30 -1.56
C TYR A 153 -21.88 -9.25 -0.44
N PRO A 154 -22.45 -10.43 -0.77
CA PRO A 154 -22.99 -11.35 0.23
C PRO A 154 -21.92 -11.90 1.17
N THR A 155 -20.66 -11.94 0.74
CA THR A 155 -19.52 -12.36 1.54
C THR A 155 -18.31 -11.46 1.31
N ARG A 156 -17.41 -11.41 2.30
CA ARG A 156 -16.12 -10.72 2.17
C ARG A 156 -15.28 -11.29 1.01
N ASP A 157 -15.36 -12.59 0.77
CA ASP A 157 -14.61 -13.25 -0.31
C ASP A 157 -15.09 -12.80 -1.70
N ALA A 158 -16.41 -12.64 -1.88
CA ALA A 158 -16.96 -12.11 -3.13
C ALA A 158 -16.52 -10.65 -3.38
N TYR A 159 -16.36 -9.87 -2.30
CA TYR A 159 -15.80 -8.52 -2.36
C TYR A 159 -14.31 -8.53 -2.71
N LEU A 160 -13.51 -9.35 -2.03
CA LEU A 160 -12.07 -9.43 -2.28
C LEU A 160 -11.74 -9.96 -3.68
N ALA A 161 -12.57 -10.85 -4.25
CA ALA A 161 -12.42 -11.29 -5.62
C ALA A 161 -12.49 -10.12 -6.62
N ASP A 162 -13.47 -9.22 -6.46
CA ASP A 162 -13.56 -8.01 -7.27
C ASP A 162 -12.37 -7.07 -7.04
N VAL A 163 -11.92 -6.89 -5.79
CA VAL A 163 -10.73 -6.07 -5.49
C VAL A 163 -9.50 -6.62 -6.19
N VAL A 164 -9.31 -7.95 -6.19
CA VAL A 164 -8.21 -8.61 -6.91
C VAL A 164 -8.30 -8.33 -8.41
N ASP A 165 -9.47 -8.50 -9.03
CA ASP A 165 -9.65 -8.25 -10.46
C ASP A 165 -9.43 -6.78 -10.85
N LEU A 166 -9.91 -5.84 -10.04
CA LEU A 166 -9.72 -4.42 -10.26
C LEU A 166 -8.26 -4.00 -10.05
N THR A 167 -7.58 -4.55 -9.05
CA THR A 167 -6.14 -4.26 -8.82
C THR A 167 -5.28 -4.89 -9.91
N ARG A 168 -5.61 -6.08 -10.39
CA ARG A 168 -4.96 -6.70 -11.56
C ARG A 168 -5.11 -5.83 -12.81
N ARG A 169 -6.31 -5.29 -13.04
CA ARG A 169 -6.55 -4.32 -14.13
C ARG A 169 -5.66 -3.07 -13.99
N GLU A 170 -5.44 -2.57 -12.78
CA GLU A 170 -4.52 -1.46 -12.55
C GLU A 170 -3.06 -1.84 -12.88
N VAL A 171 -2.60 -3.01 -12.45
CA VAL A 171 -1.28 -3.52 -12.79
C VAL A 171 -1.10 -3.59 -14.31
N GLU A 172 -2.07 -4.16 -15.02
CA GLU A 172 -2.07 -4.24 -16.49
C GLU A 172 -2.01 -2.84 -17.13
N GLU A 173 -2.75 -1.86 -16.60
CA GLU A 173 -2.76 -0.48 -17.10
C GLU A 173 -1.42 0.23 -16.85
N LEU A 174 -0.83 0.09 -15.66
CA LEU A 174 0.49 0.65 -15.35
C LEU A 174 1.57 0.07 -16.29
N ILE A 175 1.54 -1.23 -16.53
CA ILE A 175 2.46 -1.90 -17.47
C ILE A 175 2.23 -1.41 -18.90
N ARG A 176 0.97 -1.26 -19.33
CA ARG A 176 0.63 -0.68 -20.64
C ARG A 176 1.16 0.74 -20.80
N LEU A 177 1.18 1.51 -19.70
CA LEU A 177 1.79 2.84 -19.62
C LEU A 177 3.32 2.80 -19.42
N GLY A 178 3.96 1.62 -19.50
CA GLY A 178 5.40 1.46 -19.45
C GLY A 178 6.01 1.43 -18.04
N CYS A 179 5.21 1.27 -16.99
CA CYS A 179 5.72 1.03 -15.64
C CYS A 179 6.38 -0.34 -15.58
N SER A 180 7.62 -0.38 -15.09
CA SER A 180 8.42 -1.60 -15.00
C SER A 180 8.79 -1.97 -13.56
N TYR A 181 8.40 -1.14 -12.58
CA TYR A 181 8.56 -1.45 -11.16
C TYR A 181 7.28 -1.06 -10.40
N ILE A 182 6.52 -2.08 -9.98
CA ILE A 182 5.30 -1.95 -9.19
C ILE A 182 5.53 -2.64 -7.84
N GLN A 183 5.22 -1.95 -6.75
CA GLN A 183 5.28 -2.49 -5.40
C GLN A 183 3.88 -2.68 -4.83
N ILE A 184 3.67 -3.78 -4.11
CA ILE A 184 2.49 -4.04 -3.31
C ILE A 184 2.85 -3.82 -1.84
N ASP A 185 2.17 -2.87 -1.20
CA ASP A 185 2.29 -2.61 0.23
C ASP A 185 1.35 -3.54 0.99
N ALA A 186 1.89 -4.35 1.88
CA ALA A 186 1.19 -5.48 2.48
C ALA A 186 1.32 -5.53 4.01
N PRO A 187 0.81 -4.50 4.72
CA PRO A 187 0.85 -4.47 6.19
C PRO A 187 0.19 -5.70 6.84
N GLN A 188 -0.81 -6.32 6.21
CA GLN A 188 -1.48 -7.50 6.76
C GLN A 188 -0.52 -8.66 7.10
N TYR A 189 0.60 -8.82 6.39
CA TYR A 189 1.59 -9.85 6.74
C TYR A 189 2.28 -9.54 8.07
N ALA A 190 2.50 -8.26 8.40
CA ALA A 190 3.10 -7.88 9.67
C ALA A 190 2.20 -8.24 10.87
N ALA A 191 0.87 -8.13 10.73
CA ALA A 191 -0.07 -8.60 11.77
C ALA A 191 0.06 -10.10 12.04
N LEU A 192 0.59 -10.87 11.09
CA LEU A 192 0.77 -12.31 11.18
C LEU A 192 2.19 -12.70 11.64
N LEU A 193 3.06 -11.72 11.91
CA LEU A 193 4.35 -11.91 12.59
C LEU A 193 4.17 -11.98 14.11
N ASP A 194 3.26 -11.16 14.63
CA ASP A 194 3.09 -10.95 16.07
C ASP A 194 2.36 -12.14 16.73
N PRO A 195 2.98 -12.84 17.70
CA PRO A 195 2.36 -14.00 18.36
C PRO A 195 1.03 -13.70 19.03
N GLU A 196 0.87 -12.52 19.65
CA GLU A 196 -0.37 -12.16 20.35
C GLU A 196 -1.50 -11.92 19.35
N MET A 197 -1.21 -11.26 18.23
CA MET A 197 -2.19 -11.07 17.15
C MET A 197 -2.60 -12.40 16.53
N ARG A 198 -1.65 -13.31 16.28
CA ARG A 198 -1.91 -14.67 15.78
C ARG A 198 -2.84 -15.44 16.72
N GLU A 199 -2.60 -15.41 18.02
CA GLU A 199 -3.50 -16.02 19.01
C GLU A 199 -4.88 -15.35 19.03
N GLY A 200 -4.93 -14.03 18.88
CA GLY A 200 -6.18 -13.29 18.71
C GLY A 200 -6.99 -13.73 17.49
N TYR A 201 -6.33 -14.03 16.36
CA TYR A 201 -7.00 -14.60 15.18
C TYR A 201 -7.52 -16.02 15.44
N LYS A 202 -6.73 -16.88 16.08
CA LYS A 202 -7.15 -18.25 16.45
C LYS A 202 -8.37 -18.25 17.37
N LYS A 203 -8.39 -17.41 18.39
CA LYS A 203 -9.54 -17.24 19.31
C LYS A 203 -10.81 -16.79 18.59
N ARG A 204 -10.68 -16.07 17.48
CA ARG A 204 -11.80 -15.64 16.62
C ARG A 204 -12.15 -16.67 15.53
N GLY A 205 -11.57 -17.87 15.59
CA GLY A 205 -11.84 -18.96 14.64
C GLY A 205 -11.12 -18.82 13.30
N SER A 206 -10.16 -17.90 13.17
CA SER A 206 -9.34 -17.75 11.97
C SER A 206 -8.01 -18.49 12.12
N ASP A 207 -7.55 -19.15 11.07
CA ASP A 207 -6.23 -19.78 11.01
C ASP A 207 -5.20 -18.81 10.41
N PRO A 208 -4.23 -18.30 11.19
CA PRO A 208 -3.21 -17.38 10.70
C PRO A 208 -2.38 -17.93 9.54
N ASP A 209 -2.13 -19.24 9.50
CA ASP A 209 -1.33 -19.86 8.43
C ASP A 209 -2.13 -19.94 7.13
N ARG A 210 -3.41 -20.29 7.22
CA ARG A 210 -4.32 -20.21 6.08
C ARG A 210 -4.49 -18.77 5.58
N MET A 211 -4.51 -17.79 6.48
CA MET A 211 -4.56 -16.37 6.11
C MET A 211 -3.33 -15.95 5.30
N ILE A 212 -2.12 -16.40 5.67
CA ILE A 212 -0.90 -16.18 4.89
C ILE A 212 -1.08 -16.78 3.48
N ASP A 213 -1.51 -18.03 3.40
CA ASP A 213 -1.66 -18.74 2.13
C ASP A 213 -2.66 -18.06 1.19
N THR A 214 -3.84 -17.68 1.69
CA THR A 214 -4.84 -16.95 0.91
C THR A 214 -4.33 -15.57 0.48
N THR A 215 -3.57 -14.87 1.35
CA THR A 215 -3.00 -13.56 0.99
C THR A 215 -1.98 -13.71 -0.14
N ILE A 216 -1.12 -14.73 -0.09
CA ILE A 216 -0.16 -15.04 -1.17
C ILE A 216 -0.87 -15.34 -2.49
N GLU A 217 -1.98 -16.09 -2.45
CA GLU A 217 -2.78 -16.40 -3.64
C GLU A 217 -3.39 -15.14 -4.26
N MET A 218 -3.94 -14.25 -3.43
CA MET A 218 -4.49 -12.96 -3.88
C MET A 218 -3.41 -12.08 -4.49
N ASP A 219 -2.27 -11.89 -3.81
CA ASP A 219 -1.17 -11.07 -4.31
C ASP A 219 -0.62 -11.63 -5.64
N ASN A 220 -0.47 -12.95 -5.74
CA ASN A 220 -0.05 -13.64 -6.97
C ASN A 220 -1.05 -13.49 -8.12
N ALA A 221 -2.36 -13.45 -7.82
CA ALA A 221 -3.39 -13.20 -8.81
C ALA A 221 -3.37 -11.74 -9.30
N VAL A 222 -3.13 -10.78 -8.40
CA VAL A 222 -2.99 -9.36 -8.74
C VAL A 222 -1.80 -9.12 -9.67
N ILE A 223 -0.62 -9.65 -9.34
CA ILE A 223 0.61 -9.38 -10.12
C ILE A 223 0.75 -10.27 -11.35
N GLY A 224 -0.03 -11.35 -11.47
CA GLY A 224 -0.05 -12.20 -12.65
C GLY A 224 1.32 -12.74 -13.07
N LYS A 225 1.61 -12.69 -14.38
CA LYS A 225 2.90 -13.08 -14.97
C LYS A 225 3.31 -12.05 -16.03
N HIS A 226 4.19 -11.12 -15.65
CA HIS A 226 4.68 -10.07 -16.56
C HIS A 226 6.22 -10.11 -16.64
N PRO A 227 6.80 -10.87 -17.58
CA PRO A 227 8.24 -10.92 -17.74
C PRO A 227 8.79 -9.53 -18.07
N GLY A 228 9.87 -9.14 -17.41
CA GLY A 228 10.49 -7.82 -17.57
C GLY A 228 9.95 -6.74 -16.62
N VAL A 229 8.87 -7.02 -15.89
CA VAL A 229 8.37 -6.15 -14.80
C VAL A 229 8.93 -6.65 -13.47
N THR A 230 9.38 -5.73 -12.63
CA THR A 230 9.80 -6.01 -11.26
C THR A 230 8.61 -5.78 -10.34
N PHE A 231 8.21 -6.81 -9.61
CA PHE A 231 7.25 -6.67 -8.52
C PHE A 231 7.95 -6.67 -7.16
N GLY A 232 7.69 -5.64 -6.36
CA GLY A 232 8.12 -5.55 -4.97
C GLY A 232 6.98 -5.89 -4.00
N LEU A 233 7.30 -6.54 -2.89
CA LEU A 233 6.41 -6.71 -1.74
C LEU A 233 7.01 -5.96 -0.56
N HIS A 234 6.31 -4.94 -0.07
CA HIS A 234 6.69 -4.27 1.17
C HIS A 234 5.86 -4.78 2.33
N ILE A 235 6.52 -5.30 3.36
CA ILE A 235 5.87 -5.79 4.59
C ILE A 235 6.09 -4.75 5.68
N CYS A 236 5.14 -3.84 5.79
CA CYS A 236 5.17 -2.72 6.74
C CYS A 236 4.68 -3.13 8.13
N ARG A 237 5.40 -2.80 9.20
CA ARG A 237 4.95 -2.95 10.60
C ARG A 237 4.18 -1.73 11.13
N GLY A 238 3.94 -0.76 10.26
CA GLY A 238 3.25 0.50 10.54
C GLY A 238 4.20 1.59 11.01
N ASN A 239 4.02 2.80 10.48
CA ASN A 239 4.78 4.00 10.86
C ASN A 239 3.88 5.24 10.95
N ASN A 240 2.73 5.14 11.62
CA ASN A 240 1.86 6.31 11.79
C ASN A 240 2.38 7.17 12.93
N GLN A 241 3.20 8.18 12.64
CA GLN A 241 3.83 9.05 13.65
C GLN A 241 4.66 8.26 14.67
N SER A 242 5.54 7.37 14.21
CA SER A 242 6.33 6.47 15.06
C SER A 242 5.51 5.43 15.85
N MET A 243 4.19 5.35 15.64
CA MET A 243 3.36 4.28 16.19
C MET A 243 3.37 3.07 15.26
N PHE A 244 3.74 1.93 15.82
CA PHE A 244 3.69 0.62 15.19
C PHE A 244 2.48 -0.17 15.67
N TYR A 245 2.08 -1.22 14.93
CA TYR A 245 1.00 -2.10 15.37
C TYR A 245 1.39 -3.57 15.48
N ALA A 246 2.56 -4.00 15.00
CA ALA A 246 2.99 -5.41 15.09
C ALA A 246 4.48 -5.54 15.42
N SER A 247 4.86 -6.52 16.22
CA SER A 247 6.25 -6.81 16.60
C SER A 247 6.68 -8.22 16.16
N GLY A 248 7.99 -8.46 16.06
CA GLY A 248 8.54 -9.79 15.78
C GLY A 248 9.28 -9.93 14.45
N GLY A 249 10.18 -10.92 14.42
CA GLY A 249 10.96 -11.30 13.24
C GLY A 249 10.10 -11.96 12.16
N TYR A 250 10.64 -12.03 10.94
CA TYR A 250 9.94 -12.56 9.77
C TYR A 250 9.77 -14.10 9.74
N GLU A 251 10.36 -14.83 10.69
CA GLU A 251 10.36 -16.31 10.72
C GLU A 251 8.97 -16.94 10.53
N PRO A 252 7.86 -16.44 11.15
CA PRO A 252 6.54 -17.06 11.01
C PRO A 252 5.97 -17.09 9.59
N ILE A 253 6.43 -16.18 8.72
CA ILE A 253 5.94 -16.04 7.35
C ILE A 253 6.99 -16.40 6.30
N ALA A 254 8.28 -16.36 6.65
CA ALA A 254 9.40 -16.38 5.70
C ALA A 254 9.34 -17.55 4.71
N GLU A 255 9.20 -18.77 5.22
CA GLU A 255 9.11 -19.99 4.41
C GLU A 255 7.97 -19.94 3.38
N ARG A 256 6.80 -19.42 3.75
CA ARG A 256 5.64 -19.32 2.87
C ARG A 256 5.78 -18.16 1.90
N VAL A 257 6.00 -16.95 2.42
CA VAL A 257 6.01 -15.72 1.64
C VAL A 257 7.20 -15.67 0.69
N PHE A 258 8.43 -15.90 1.19
CA PHE A 258 9.63 -15.75 0.36
C PHE A 258 9.75 -16.81 -0.73
N ARG A 259 9.10 -17.97 -0.59
CA ARG A 259 9.14 -19.04 -1.60
C ARG A 259 7.92 -19.03 -2.53
N ARG A 260 6.71 -18.80 -2.00
CA ARG A 260 5.46 -18.96 -2.77
C ARG A 260 4.93 -17.67 -3.39
N ALA A 261 5.22 -16.50 -2.81
CA ALA A 261 4.83 -15.23 -3.42
C ALA A 261 5.69 -14.99 -4.67
N ARG A 262 5.15 -14.40 -5.74
CA ARG A 262 5.85 -14.25 -7.04
C ARG A 262 6.55 -12.90 -7.19
N PHE A 263 6.88 -12.27 -6.07
CA PHE A 263 7.62 -11.01 -6.04
C PHE A 263 9.11 -11.23 -6.27
N GLN A 264 9.73 -10.27 -6.95
CA GLN A 264 11.17 -10.27 -7.22
C GLN A 264 11.94 -9.54 -6.11
N ARG A 265 11.26 -8.63 -5.41
CA ARG A 265 11.85 -7.79 -4.38
C ARG A 265 11.06 -7.82 -3.08
N PHE A 266 11.73 -8.00 -1.95
CA PHE A 266 11.14 -7.88 -0.62
C PHE A 266 11.69 -6.64 0.09
N LEU A 267 10.81 -5.68 0.40
CA LEU A 267 11.16 -4.48 1.15
C LEU A 267 10.77 -4.69 2.62
N LEU A 268 11.78 -5.03 3.43
CA LEU A 268 11.65 -5.46 4.82
C LEU A 268 12.25 -4.42 5.78
N GLU A 269 11.64 -4.27 6.95
CA GLU A 269 12.06 -3.32 7.99
C GLU A 269 12.96 -4.06 9.02
N TYR A 270 14.10 -3.45 9.36
CA TYR A 270 15.15 -3.98 10.26
C TYR A 270 15.84 -2.88 11.09
N ASP A 271 15.24 -1.69 11.16
CA ASP A 271 15.83 -0.47 11.73
C ASP A 271 15.75 -0.41 13.27
N ASP A 272 15.07 -1.38 13.90
CA ASP A 272 14.94 -1.49 15.35
C ASP A 272 15.09 -2.94 15.85
N GLU A 273 15.38 -3.11 17.15
CA GLU A 273 15.59 -4.44 17.76
C GLU A 273 14.35 -5.34 17.69
N ARG A 274 13.15 -4.75 17.59
CA ARG A 274 11.87 -5.47 17.53
C ARG A 274 11.56 -6.07 16.15
N SER A 275 12.32 -5.68 15.12
CA SER A 275 12.21 -6.23 13.77
C SER A 275 12.86 -7.62 13.62
N GLY A 276 13.52 -8.12 14.67
CA GLY A 276 14.14 -9.43 14.71
C GLY A 276 15.50 -9.46 14.03
N THR A 277 15.90 -10.64 13.55
CA THR A 277 17.22 -10.88 12.95
C THR A 277 17.14 -11.09 11.44
N PHE A 278 18.29 -11.11 10.77
CA PHE A 278 18.40 -11.48 9.35
C PHE A 278 18.28 -12.99 9.09
N GLU A 279 18.16 -13.83 10.13
CA GLU A 279 18.08 -15.29 9.99
C GLU A 279 16.99 -15.77 9.02
N PRO A 280 15.78 -15.18 8.98
CA PRO A 280 14.74 -15.60 8.03
C PRO A 280 15.14 -15.39 6.56
N LEU A 281 16.13 -14.55 6.25
CA LEU A 281 16.59 -14.33 4.87
C LEU A 281 17.27 -15.56 4.25
N ARG A 282 17.69 -16.54 5.07
CA ARG A 282 18.28 -17.80 4.60
C ARG A 282 17.36 -18.60 3.66
N VAL A 283 16.05 -18.34 3.68
CA VAL A 283 15.07 -19.06 2.86
C VAL A 283 14.65 -18.30 1.60
N VAL A 284 15.16 -17.08 1.40
CA VAL A 284 14.93 -16.28 0.19
C VAL A 284 15.62 -17.00 -1.00
N PRO A 285 14.88 -17.32 -2.07
CA PRO A 285 15.45 -17.90 -3.28
C PRO A 285 16.47 -16.97 -3.98
N ASP A 286 17.47 -17.57 -4.63
CA ASP A 286 18.54 -16.84 -5.34
C ASP A 286 18.05 -15.95 -6.50
N ASP A 287 16.84 -16.18 -7.01
CA ASP A 287 16.23 -15.39 -8.08
C ASP A 287 15.52 -14.11 -7.59
N ARG A 288 15.62 -13.80 -6.29
CA ARG A 288 14.95 -12.70 -5.60
C ARG A 288 15.92 -11.96 -4.69
N VAL A 289 15.55 -10.73 -4.32
CA VAL A 289 16.35 -9.83 -3.47
C VAL A 289 15.51 -9.10 -2.44
#